data_AF-A0A9D3W944-F1
#
_entry.id   AF-A0A9D3W944-F1
#
_cell.length_a   1.000
_cell.length_b   1.000
_cell.length_c   1.000
_cell.angle_alpha   90.00
_cell.angle_beta   90.00
_cell.angle_gamma   90.00
#
_symmetry.space_group_name_H-M   'P 1'
#
loop_
_entity.id
_entity.type
_entity.pdbx_description
1 polymer ?
#
loop_
_entity_poly.entity_id
_entity_poly.type
_entity_poly.pdbx_seq_one_letter_code
_entity_poly.pdbx_strand_id
1 'polypeptide(L)'
;MGALEVSKVVKSRQAWRMISCIWLHAGVFHILANMLSLLFIGIRLEQEFGFVRIGMLYLIAGFGGSILSSLFIQTGISVGASGALFGLLGSMLSELITNWTIYSNKAPLLTLVLVIVINLAMGILPHVDNFAHIGGFISGFLLGFVFLIRPQFGYVSQKKVPPGYIAPSRKPKHKTYQYVLWVCSLIVLIAGFAIGLILLLRGVNLNEHCSWCHYMSCIPTPLWSCRNGQVYCQSTEFGKSLNLTCISNGKSEIYPLTEENTSQVQQLCSKLCG
;
A
#
# COMPACT_ATOMS: atom_id res chain seq x y z
N MET A 1 -16.00 12.47 0.46
CA MET A 1 -14.53 12.36 0.35
C MET A 1 -14.13 11.08 -0.40
N GLY A 2 -12.96 11.04 -1.04
CA GLY A 2 -12.47 9.93 -1.89
C GLY A 2 -11.62 8.87 -1.18
N ALA A 3 -11.83 8.67 0.12
CA ALA A 3 -11.08 7.69 0.91
C ALA A 3 -11.43 6.26 0.51
N LEU A 4 -10.51 5.33 0.79
CA LEU A 4 -10.71 3.91 0.54
C LEU A 4 -11.62 3.33 1.62
N GLU A 5 -12.75 2.82 1.16
CA GLU A 5 -13.77 2.18 2.00
C GLU A 5 -14.35 1.01 1.22
N VAL A 6 -14.11 -0.21 1.71
CA VAL A 6 -14.37 -1.44 0.94
C VAL A 6 -15.85 -1.61 0.62
N SER A 7 -16.73 -1.25 1.56
CA SER A 7 -18.18 -1.28 1.38
C SER A 7 -18.63 -0.49 0.14
N LYS A 8 -18.07 0.71 -0.09
CA LYS A 8 -18.39 1.58 -1.23
C LYS A 8 -17.75 1.11 -2.52
N VAL A 9 -16.56 0.54 -2.45
CA VAL A 9 -15.88 -0.05 -3.62
C VAL A 9 -16.68 -1.23 -4.15
N VAL A 10 -17.09 -2.15 -3.27
CA VAL A 10 -17.75 -3.40 -3.65
C VAL A 10 -19.25 -3.20 -3.91
N LYS A 11 -19.99 -2.64 -2.95
CA LYS A 11 -21.47 -2.52 -3.03
C LYS A 11 -21.90 -1.36 -3.92
N SER A 12 -21.24 -0.22 -3.83
CA SER A 12 -21.60 0.99 -4.60
C SER A 12 -20.78 1.15 -5.88
N ARG A 13 -19.95 0.16 -6.25
CA ARG A 13 -19.10 0.14 -7.46
C ARG A 13 -18.18 1.36 -7.60
N GLN A 14 -17.76 1.96 -6.49
CA GLN A 14 -16.90 3.15 -6.49
C GLN A 14 -15.41 2.78 -6.56
N ALA A 15 -15.01 2.03 -7.60
CA ALA A 15 -13.63 1.54 -7.77
C ALA A 15 -12.57 2.66 -7.86
N TRP A 16 -12.96 3.85 -8.31
CA TRP A 16 -12.10 5.05 -8.34
C TRP A 16 -11.50 5.40 -6.97
N ARG A 17 -12.13 4.97 -5.86
CA ARG A 17 -11.63 5.18 -4.49
C ARG A 17 -10.29 4.50 -4.21
N MET A 18 -9.99 3.42 -4.93
CA MET A 18 -8.71 2.71 -4.83
C MET A 18 -7.55 3.51 -5.41
N ILE A 19 -7.85 4.54 -6.21
CA ILE A 19 -6.85 5.45 -6.76
C ILE A 19 -6.89 6.76 -5.97
N SER A 20 -8.07 7.36 -5.77
CA SER A 20 -8.17 8.66 -5.10
C SER A 20 -7.67 8.68 -3.66
N CYS A 21 -7.68 7.55 -2.95
CA CYS A 21 -7.18 7.47 -1.58
C CYS A 21 -5.68 7.79 -1.45
N ILE A 22 -4.90 7.64 -2.53
CA ILE A 22 -3.45 7.91 -2.58
C ILE A 22 -3.16 9.40 -2.29
N TRP A 23 -4.07 10.30 -2.61
CA TRP A 23 -3.91 11.75 -2.38
C TRP A 23 -4.44 12.23 -1.03
N LEU A 24 -5.20 11.40 -0.33
CA LEU A 24 -5.82 11.79 0.95
C LEU A 24 -4.89 11.45 2.11
N HIS A 25 -4.98 12.24 3.18
CA HIS A 25 -4.13 12.11 4.35
C HIS A 25 -4.97 12.29 5.62
N ALA A 26 -4.65 11.50 6.65
CA ALA A 26 -5.41 11.48 7.90
C ALA A 26 -5.14 12.69 8.83
N GLY A 27 -4.06 13.44 8.60
CA GLY A 27 -3.69 14.59 9.41
C GLY A 27 -2.38 15.26 8.97
N VAL A 28 -2.03 16.37 9.63
CA VAL A 28 -0.89 17.23 9.28
C VAL A 28 0.45 16.48 9.36
N PHE A 29 0.68 15.73 10.43
CA PHE A 29 1.92 14.94 10.55
C PHE A 29 2.03 13.87 9.47
N HIS A 30 0.91 13.23 9.12
CA HIS A 30 0.89 12.19 8.09
C HIS A 30 1.22 12.75 6.70
N ILE A 31 0.64 13.91 6.32
CA ILE A 31 1.00 14.55 5.04
C ILE A 31 2.45 15.02 5.04
N LEU A 32 2.95 15.63 6.12
CA LEU A 32 4.34 16.07 6.21
C LEU A 32 5.33 14.91 6.04
N ALA A 33 5.10 13.79 6.75
CA ALA A 33 5.94 12.61 6.62
C ALA A 33 5.94 12.05 5.19
N ASN A 34 4.76 11.89 4.57
CA ASN A 34 4.66 11.38 3.20
C ASN A 34 5.31 12.31 2.19
N MET A 35 5.12 13.62 2.31
CA MET A 35 5.73 14.59 1.38
C MET A 35 7.26 14.62 1.55
N LEU A 36 7.76 14.56 2.78
CA LEU A 36 9.20 14.49 3.02
C LEU A 36 9.83 13.23 2.43
N SER A 37 9.19 12.07 2.62
CA SER A 37 9.61 10.82 1.99
C SER A 37 9.56 10.89 0.46
N LEU A 38 8.51 11.49 -0.10
CA LEU A 38 8.37 11.67 -1.54
C LEU A 38 9.46 12.61 -2.10
N LEU A 39 9.80 13.68 -1.39
CA LEU A 39 10.87 14.58 -1.80
C LEU A 39 12.23 13.88 -1.80
N PHE A 40 12.58 13.13 -0.76
CA PHE A 40 13.88 12.47 -0.71
C PHE A 40 14.01 11.29 -1.69
N ILE A 41 12.99 10.43 -1.75
CA ILE A 41 13.03 9.21 -2.55
C ILE A 41 12.56 9.47 -3.98
N GLY A 42 11.44 10.18 -4.14
CA GLY A 42 10.82 10.45 -5.42
C GLY A 42 11.70 11.31 -6.31
N ILE A 43 12.25 12.44 -5.81
CA ILE A 43 13.13 13.31 -6.62
C ILE A 43 14.37 12.54 -7.09
N ARG A 44 14.99 11.75 -6.20
CA ARG A 44 16.16 10.95 -6.56
C ARG A 44 15.83 9.96 -7.68
N LEU A 45 14.75 9.20 -7.54
CA LEU A 45 14.33 8.24 -8.56
C LEU A 45 13.92 8.93 -9.86
N GLU A 46 13.26 10.08 -9.78
CA GLU A 46 12.83 10.85 -10.94
C GLU A 46 14.02 11.40 -11.72
N GLN A 47 15.05 11.91 -11.04
CA GLN A 47 16.29 12.36 -11.68
C GLN A 47 17.02 11.22 -12.39
N GLU A 48 16.96 10.01 -11.83
CA GLU A 48 17.65 8.85 -12.39
C GLU A 48 16.88 8.16 -13.54
N PHE A 49 15.56 8.08 -13.46
CA PHE A 49 14.73 7.26 -14.36
C PHE A 49 13.66 8.03 -15.14
N GLY A 50 13.44 9.31 -14.79
CA GLY A 50 12.47 10.20 -15.42
C GLY A 50 11.08 10.17 -14.78
N PHE A 51 10.42 11.32 -14.84
CA PHE A 51 9.09 11.58 -14.25
C PHE A 51 8.04 10.51 -14.60
N VAL A 52 7.91 10.17 -15.88
CA VAL A 52 6.85 9.27 -16.36
C VAL A 52 6.96 7.88 -15.74
N ARG A 53 8.18 7.34 -15.63
CA ARG A 53 8.39 5.99 -15.08
C ARG A 53 8.08 5.96 -13.59
N ILE A 54 8.57 6.95 -12.85
CA ILE A 54 8.39 7.02 -11.40
C ILE A 54 6.94 7.37 -11.05
N GLY A 55 6.29 8.26 -11.80
CA GLY A 55 4.87 8.56 -11.66
C GLY A 55 4.00 7.33 -11.88
N MET A 56 4.23 6.57 -12.96
CA MET A 56 3.50 5.32 -13.21
C MET A 56 3.77 4.27 -12.14
N LEU A 57 5.03 4.12 -11.71
CA LEU A 57 5.40 3.19 -10.65
C LEU A 57 4.69 3.53 -9.34
N TYR A 58 4.68 4.81 -8.96
CA TYR A 58 4.01 5.32 -7.78
C TYR A 58 2.50 5.02 -7.81
N LEU A 59 1.83 5.32 -8.92
CA LEU A 59 0.38 5.10 -9.05
C LEU A 59 0.01 3.62 -9.03
N ILE A 60 0.72 2.78 -9.78
CA ILE A 60 0.42 1.35 -9.87
C ILE A 60 0.74 0.65 -8.54
N ALA A 61 1.84 1.02 -7.87
CA ALA A 61 2.17 0.47 -6.56
C ALA A 61 1.15 0.91 -5.51
N GLY A 62 0.73 2.17 -5.51
CA GLY A 62 -0.35 2.66 -4.64
C GLY A 62 -1.64 1.85 -4.82
N PHE A 63 -2.03 1.62 -6.07
CA PHE A 63 -3.19 0.78 -6.39
C PHE A 63 -3.04 -0.66 -5.89
N GLY A 64 -1.85 -1.26 -6.02
CA GLY A 64 -1.55 -2.58 -5.46
C GLY A 64 -1.66 -2.63 -3.94
N GLY A 65 -1.23 -1.57 -3.25
CA GLY A 65 -1.47 -1.37 -1.82
C GLY A 65 -2.95 -1.32 -1.50
N SER A 66 -3.74 -0.55 -2.24
CA SER A 66 -5.19 -0.44 -2.05
C SER A 66 -5.93 -1.76 -2.27
N ILE A 67 -5.51 -2.57 -3.25
CA ILE A 67 -6.06 -3.93 -3.44
C ILE A 67 -5.80 -4.77 -2.20
N LEU A 68 -4.54 -4.86 -1.76
CA LEU A 68 -4.18 -5.76 -0.66
C LEU A 68 -4.83 -5.31 0.65
N SER A 69 -4.81 -4.01 0.95
CA SER A 69 -5.56 -3.43 2.07
C SER A 69 -7.04 -3.79 2.01
N SER A 70 -7.70 -3.63 0.86
CA SER A 70 -9.14 -3.91 0.73
C SER A 70 -9.50 -5.39 0.87
N LEU A 71 -8.55 -6.31 0.67
CA LEU A 71 -8.77 -7.75 0.85
C LEU A 71 -8.65 -8.18 2.31
N PHE A 72 -7.87 -7.48 3.13
CA PHE A 72 -7.61 -7.83 4.54
C PHE A 72 -8.30 -6.91 5.56
N ILE A 73 -8.62 -5.67 5.19
CA ILE A 73 -9.24 -4.67 6.05
C ILE A 73 -10.61 -4.31 5.46
N GLN A 74 -11.66 -4.96 5.95
CA GLN A 74 -13.05 -4.70 5.51
C GLN A 74 -13.68 -3.52 6.25
N THR A 75 -13.21 -3.25 7.47
CA THR A 75 -13.74 -2.24 8.39
C THR A 75 -12.66 -1.21 8.68
N GLY A 76 -12.88 0.02 8.22
CA GLY A 76 -11.93 1.12 8.40
C GLY A 76 -11.86 2.03 7.19
N ILE A 77 -11.30 3.21 7.40
CA ILE A 77 -11.02 4.16 6.33
C ILE A 77 -9.51 4.16 6.13
N SER A 78 -9.05 3.82 4.92
CA SER A 78 -7.65 3.90 4.55
C SER A 78 -7.42 5.10 3.63
N VAL A 79 -6.39 5.89 3.94
CA VAL A 79 -5.95 7.05 3.19
C VAL A 79 -4.44 7.13 3.26
N GLY A 80 -3.80 7.58 2.19
CA GLY A 80 -2.39 7.91 2.23
C GLY A 80 -1.62 7.50 1.00
N ALA A 81 -0.65 8.34 0.68
CA ALA A 81 0.42 8.09 -0.28
C ALA A 81 1.38 6.96 0.14
N SER A 82 1.33 6.52 1.40
CA SER A 82 2.36 5.67 2.01
C SER A 82 2.50 4.32 1.32
N GLY A 83 1.41 3.67 0.87
CA GLY A 83 1.50 2.45 0.06
C GLY A 83 2.32 2.64 -1.23
N ALA A 84 2.11 3.76 -1.93
CA ALA A 84 2.89 4.11 -3.13
C ALA A 84 4.37 4.42 -2.80
N LEU A 85 4.65 5.05 -1.65
CA LEU A 85 6.01 5.30 -1.17
C LEU A 85 6.76 4.01 -0.84
N PHE A 86 6.09 3.05 -0.20
CA PHE A 86 6.63 1.70 -0.02
C PHE A 86 6.89 1.01 -1.36
N GLY A 87 6.07 1.29 -2.37
CA GLY A 87 6.34 0.89 -3.75
C GLY A 87 7.65 1.45 -4.30
N LEU A 88 7.92 2.74 -4.08
CA LEU A 88 9.21 3.33 -4.46
C LEU A 88 10.38 2.63 -3.76
N LEU A 89 10.27 2.34 -2.45
CA LEU A 89 11.29 1.59 -1.71
C LEU A 89 11.49 0.16 -2.25
N GLY A 90 10.40 -0.54 -2.58
CA GLY A 90 10.45 -1.85 -3.22
C GLY A 90 11.16 -1.79 -4.57
N SER A 91 10.86 -0.77 -5.37
CA SER A 91 11.50 -0.58 -6.67
C SER A 91 13.01 -0.34 -6.54
N MET A 92 13.45 0.45 -5.56
CA MET A 92 14.87 0.66 -5.26
C MET A 92 15.55 -0.66 -4.88
N LEU A 93 14.89 -1.54 -4.12
CA LEU A 93 15.44 -2.84 -3.76
C LEU A 93 15.64 -3.72 -4.99
N SER A 94 14.66 -3.77 -5.90
CA SER A 94 14.77 -4.55 -7.14
C SER A 94 15.87 -4.02 -8.07
N GLU A 95 16.05 -2.71 -8.14
CA GLU A 95 17.10 -2.03 -8.90
C GLU A 95 18.48 -2.43 -8.38
N LEU A 96 18.65 -2.40 -7.06
CA LEU A 96 19.90 -2.72 -6.38
C LEU A 96 20.25 -4.21 -6.52
N ILE A 97 19.26 -5.10 -6.47
CA ILE A 97 19.45 -6.54 -6.74
C ILE A 97 19.85 -6.78 -8.20
N THR A 98 19.17 -6.11 -9.14
CA THR A 98 19.43 -6.28 -10.59
C THR A 98 20.84 -5.80 -10.96
N ASN A 99 21.33 -4.75 -10.29
CA ASN A 99 22.61 -4.12 -10.55
C ASN A 99 23.66 -4.43 -9.46
N TRP A 100 23.46 -5.49 -8.68
CA TRP A 100 24.29 -5.85 -7.52
C TRP A 100 25.79 -5.92 -7.83
N THR A 101 26.15 -6.31 -9.06
CA THR A 101 27.55 -6.43 -9.49
C THR A 101 28.25 -5.09 -9.74
N ILE A 102 27.50 -3.99 -9.84
CA ILE A 102 28.03 -2.64 -10.09
C ILE A 102 28.42 -1.96 -8.77
N TYR A 103 27.76 -2.30 -7.66
CA TYR A 103 27.98 -1.66 -6.37
C TYR A 103 29.10 -2.34 -5.58
N SER A 104 30.28 -1.71 -5.54
CA SER A 104 31.42 -2.17 -4.73
C SER A 104 31.15 -2.07 -3.22
N ASN A 105 30.32 -1.11 -2.79
CA ASN A 105 29.90 -0.94 -1.40
C ASN A 105 28.43 -1.37 -1.24
N LYS A 106 28.20 -2.36 -0.37
CA LYS A 106 26.87 -2.95 -0.08
C LYS A 106 26.13 -2.23 1.05
N ALA A 107 26.73 -1.25 1.72
CA ALA A 107 26.11 -0.49 2.79
C ALA A 107 24.74 0.12 2.42
N PRO A 108 24.53 0.68 1.20
CA PRO A 108 23.23 1.21 0.81
C PRO A 108 22.11 0.17 0.80
N LEU A 109 22.40 -1.11 0.48
CA LEU A 109 21.40 -2.19 0.57
C LEU A 109 20.99 -2.39 2.03
N LEU A 110 21.97 -2.53 2.92
CA LEU A 110 21.71 -2.80 4.32
C LEU A 110 20.87 -1.67 4.93
N THR A 111 21.21 -0.41 4.65
CA THR A 111 20.44 0.74 5.08
C THR A 111 19.02 0.71 4.52
N LEU A 112 18.85 0.43 3.23
CA LEU A 112 17.53 0.35 2.60
C LEU A 112 16.65 -0.75 3.24
N VAL A 113 17.21 -1.95 3.42
CA VAL A 113 16.51 -3.07 4.05
C VAL A 113 16.12 -2.74 5.49
N LEU A 114 17.03 -2.12 6.25
CA LEU A 114 16.75 -1.69 7.62
C LEU A 114 15.64 -0.63 7.67
N VAL A 115 15.65 0.34 6.76
CA VAL A 115 14.57 1.34 6.64
C VAL A 115 13.24 0.67 6.31
N ILE A 116 13.21 -0.29 5.38
CA ILE A 116 11.98 -1.03 5.03
C ILE A 116 11.43 -1.78 6.25
N VAL A 117 12.29 -2.52 6.95
CA VAL A 117 11.90 -3.31 8.13
C VAL A 117 11.37 -2.42 9.25
N ILE A 118 12.05 -1.30 9.54
CA ILE A 118 11.60 -0.36 10.56
C ILE A 118 10.25 0.25 10.19
N ASN A 119 10.04 0.67 8.93
CA ASN A 119 8.77 1.25 8.52
C ASN A 119 7.62 0.22 8.56
N LEU A 120 7.85 -1.04 8.17
CA LEU A 120 6.86 -2.11 8.31
C LEU A 120 6.56 -2.43 9.78
N ALA A 121 7.56 -2.37 10.65
CA ALA A 121 7.38 -2.56 12.09
C ALA A 121 6.56 -1.40 12.71
N MET A 122 6.80 -0.16 12.28
CA MET A 122 5.95 0.98 12.64
C MET A 122 4.52 0.83 12.09
N GLY A 123 4.32 0.08 11.01
CA GLY A 123 3.01 -0.28 10.46
C GLY A 123 2.12 -1.09 11.41
N ILE A 124 2.68 -1.64 12.50
CA ILE A 124 1.95 -2.36 13.54
C ILE A 124 1.26 -1.39 14.52
N LEU A 125 1.55 -0.09 14.44
CA LEU A 125 0.87 0.91 15.25
C LEU A 125 -0.61 1.05 14.85
N PRO A 126 -1.50 1.32 15.82
CA PRO A 126 -2.92 1.48 15.53
C PRO A 126 -3.16 2.61 14.52
N HIS A 127 -4.16 2.42 13.67
CA HIS A 127 -4.53 3.33 12.57
C HIS A 127 -3.54 3.39 11.39
N VAL A 128 -2.49 2.55 11.38
CA VAL A 128 -1.60 2.41 10.22
C VAL A 128 -2.01 1.19 9.40
N ASP A 129 -2.12 1.39 8.09
CA ASP A 129 -2.51 0.34 7.15
C ASP A 129 -1.27 -0.39 6.61
N ASN A 130 -0.81 -1.40 7.36
CA ASN A 130 0.37 -2.17 6.98
C ASN A 130 0.11 -3.05 5.75
N PHE A 131 -1.13 -3.48 5.51
CA PHE A 131 -1.46 -4.22 4.29
C PHE A 131 -1.30 -3.37 3.04
N ALA A 132 -1.64 -2.08 3.11
CA ALA A 132 -1.34 -1.14 2.03
C ALA A 132 0.17 -0.98 1.80
N HIS A 133 0.97 -0.93 2.87
CA HIS A 133 2.43 -0.85 2.78
C HIS A 133 3.04 -2.10 2.12
N ILE A 134 2.61 -3.28 2.56
CA ILE A 134 3.06 -4.58 2.02
C ILE A 134 2.65 -4.72 0.55
N GLY A 135 1.39 -4.44 0.21
CA GLY A 135 0.89 -4.55 -1.15
C GLY A 135 1.58 -3.57 -2.10
N GLY A 136 1.82 -2.34 -1.61
CA GLY A 136 2.59 -1.34 -2.33
C GLY A 136 4.04 -1.76 -2.54
N PHE A 137 4.71 -2.26 -1.50
CA PHE A 137 6.09 -2.74 -1.56
C PHE A 137 6.25 -3.89 -2.56
N ILE A 138 5.42 -4.94 -2.48
CA ILE A 138 5.47 -6.09 -3.39
C ILE A 138 5.25 -5.64 -4.83
N SER A 139 4.23 -4.79 -5.06
CA SER A 139 3.93 -4.25 -6.39
C SER A 139 5.10 -3.43 -6.93
N GLY A 140 5.64 -2.52 -6.12
CA GLY A 140 6.79 -1.67 -6.48
C GLY A 140 8.06 -2.46 -6.73
N PHE A 141 8.32 -3.51 -5.96
CA PHE A 141 9.45 -4.41 -6.15
C PHE A 141 9.38 -5.12 -7.52
N LEU A 142 8.23 -5.68 -7.87
CA LEU A 142 8.02 -6.28 -9.18
C LEU A 142 8.09 -5.23 -10.31
N LEU A 143 7.49 -4.06 -10.10
CA LEU A 143 7.52 -2.95 -11.06
C LEU A 143 8.93 -2.40 -11.28
N GLY A 144 9.82 -2.48 -10.30
CA GLY A 144 11.20 -2.03 -10.49
C GLY A 144 11.98 -2.95 -11.46
N PHE A 145 11.69 -4.26 -11.48
CA PHE A 145 12.16 -5.14 -12.56
C PHE A 145 11.53 -4.82 -13.93
N VAL A 146 10.43 -4.07 -13.98
CA VAL A 146 9.78 -3.66 -15.23
C VAL A 146 10.30 -2.30 -15.72
N PHE A 147 10.34 -1.30 -14.84
CA PHE A 147 10.59 0.10 -15.18
C PHE A 147 12.02 0.57 -14.93
N LEU A 148 12.76 -0.06 -14.01
CA LEU A 148 14.09 0.40 -13.57
C LEU A 148 15.24 -0.44 -14.15
N ILE A 149 15.01 -1.19 -15.23
CA ILE A 149 16.07 -1.95 -15.88
C ILE A 149 17.11 -0.99 -16.49
N ARG A 150 18.33 -1.03 -15.93
CA ARG A 150 19.48 -0.33 -16.49
C ARG A 150 20.19 -1.19 -17.56
N PRO A 151 20.55 -0.59 -18.70
CA PRO A 151 21.45 -1.22 -19.65
C PRO A 151 22.88 -1.26 -19.10
N GLN A 152 23.53 -2.42 -19.16
CA GLN A 152 24.94 -2.54 -18.78
C GLN A 152 25.81 -2.22 -19.99
N PHE A 153 26.13 -0.94 -20.16
CA PHE A 153 26.82 -0.45 -21.35
C PHE A 153 28.27 -0.94 -21.42
N GLY A 154 28.59 -1.63 -22.52
CA GLY A 154 29.90 -1.69 -23.16
C GLY A 154 29.78 -1.35 -24.65
N TYR A 155 28.96 -0.34 -24.99
CA TYR A 155 28.62 0.00 -26.38
C TYR A 155 29.60 1.05 -26.94
N VAL A 156 30.46 0.63 -27.87
CA VAL A 156 31.26 1.55 -28.70
C VAL A 156 30.38 2.02 -29.86
N SER A 157 30.14 3.33 -29.95
CA SER A 157 29.40 3.93 -31.06
C SER A 157 30.16 3.75 -32.37
N GLN A 158 29.58 3.03 -33.33
CA GLN A 158 30.20 2.77 -34.65
C GLN A 158 30.49 4.05 -35.46
N LYS A 159 29.88 5.19 -35.11
CA LYS A 159 30.14 6.49 -35.75
C LYS A 159 31.51 7.10 -35.41
N LYS A 160 32.23 6.60 -34.40
CA LYS A 160 33.55 7.10 -33.99
C LYS A 160 34.68 6.09 -34.24
N VAL A 161 34.47 5.16 -35.17
CA VAL A 161 35.39 4.04 -35.41
C VAL A 161 36.31 4.38 -36.60
N PRO A 162 37.65 4.34 -36.44
CA PRO A 162 38.59 4.58 -37.54
C PRO A 162 38.44 3.54 -38.66
N PRO A 163 38.78 3.87 -39.92
CA PRO A 163 38.85 2.89 -41.00
C PRO A 163 39.82 1.76 -40.62
N GLY A 164 39.35 0.50 -40.64
CA GLY A 164 40.17 -0.68 -40.32
C GLY A 164 40.03 -1.22 -38.88
N TYR A 165 39.25 -0.59 -38.01
CA TYR A 165 38.99 -1.13 -36.67
C TYR A 165 37.92 -2.23 -36.70
N ILE A 166 38.30 -3.45 -36.33
CA ILE A 166 37.40 -4.59 -36.15
C ILE A 166 36.69 -4.41 -34.81
N ALA A 167 35.43 -3.99 -34.84
CA ALA A 167 34.64 -3.86 -33.62
C ALA A 167 34.48 -5.23 -32.94
N PRO A 168 34.77 -5.37 -31.64
CA PRO A 168 34.44 -6.60 -30.92
C PRO A 168 32.93 -6.83 -30.98
N SER A 169 32.52 -8.11 -30.99
CA SER A 169 31.12 -8.54 -31.04
C SER A 169 30.24 -7.68 -30.11
N ARG A 170 29.13 -7.14 -30.66
CA ARG A 170 28.19 -6.29 -29.92
C ARG A 170 27.72 -7.03 -28.67
N LYS A 171 28.24 -6.66 -27.51
CA LYS A 171 27.73 -7.17 -26.22
C LYS A 171 26.28 -6.71 -26.07
N PRO A 172 25.35 -7.60 -25.68
CA PRO A 172 23.94 -7.25 -25.55
C PRO A 172 23.76 -6.15 -24.48
N LYS A 173 22.85 -5.21 -24.77
CA LYS A 173 22.54 -4.06 -23.91
C LYS A 173 22.01 -4.47 -22.52
N HIS A 174 21.31 -5.60 -22.46
CA HIS A 174 20.77 -6.20 -21.26
C HIS A 174 21.19 -7.67 -21.17
N LYS A 175 21.36 -8.17 -19.94
CA LYS A 175 21.70 -9.58 -19.67
C LYS A 175 20.45 -10.45 -19.75
N THR A 176 20.60 -11.73 -20.06
CA THR A 176 19.47 -12.67 -20.17
C THR A 176 18.61 -12.72 -18.90
N TYR A 177 19.23 -12.70 -17.72
CA TYR A 177 18.49 -12.70 -16.45
C TYR A 177 17.61 -11.45 -16.28
N GLN A 178 18.00 -10.28 -16.82
CA GLN A 178 17.19 -9.06 -16.75
C GLN A 178 15.90 -9.22 -17.56
N TYR A 179 15.98 -9.86 -18.74
CA TYR A 179 14.79 -10.18 -19.54
C TYR A 179 13.89 -11.22 -18.86
N VAL A 180 14.48 -12.25 -18.25
CA VAL A 180 13.72 -13.26 -17.51
C VAL A 180 12.97 -12.61 -16.33
N LEU A 181 13.66 -11.80 -15.52
CA LEU A 181 13.03 -11.07 -14.42
C LEU A 181 11.93 -10.13 -14.92
N TRP A 182 12.18 -9.40 -16.01
CA TRP A 182 11.20 -8.53 -16.64
C TRP A 182 9.91 -9.27 -17.02
N VAL A 183 10.02 -10.37 -17.77
CA VAL A 183 8.86 -11.17 -18.22
C VAL A 183 8.14 -11.78 -17.02
N CYS A 184 8.87 -12.42 -16.11
CA CYS A 184 8.29 -13.05 -14.93
C CYS A 184 7.54 -12.02 -14.07
N SER A 185 8.16 -10.88 -13.76
CA SER A 185 7.53 -9.82 -12.96
C SER A 185 6.29 -9.25 -13.64
N LEU A 186 6.30 -9.08 -14.95
CA LEU A 186 5.13 -8.61 -15.70
C LEU A 186 3.96 -9.62 -15.60
N ILE A 187 4.24 -10.92 -15.79
CA ILE A 187 3.21 -11.97 -15.66
C ILE A 187 2.64 -12.00 -14.25
N VAL A 188 3.50 -11.98 -13.22
CA VAL A 188 3.07 -11.99 -11.82
C VAL A 188 2.22 -10.76 -11.47
N LEU A 189 2.60 -9.57 -11.95
CA LEU A 189 1.83 -8.34 -11.71
C LEU A 189 0.44 -8.40 -12.36
N ILE A 190 0.37 -8.82 -13.63
CA ILE A 190 -0.91 -8.91 -14.35
C ILE A 190 -1.83 -9.93 -13.67
N ALA A 191 -1.31 -11.13 -13.37
CA ALA A 191 -2.09 -12.16 -12.70
C ALA A 191 -2.50 -11.72 -11.29
N GLY A 192 -1.57 -11.14 -10.52
CA GLY A 192 -1.81 -10.68 -9.16
C GLY A 192 -2.88 -9.60 -9.07
N PHE A 193 -2.82 -8.57 -9.92
CA PHE A 193 -3.84 -7.53 -9.96
C PHE A 193 -5.19 -8.06 -10.45
N ALA A 194 -5.21 -8.93 -11.48
CA ALA A 194 -6.44 -9.53 -11.96
C ALA A 194 -7.11 -10.37 -10.86
N ILE A 195 -6.37 -11.28 -10.23
CA ILE A 195 -6.87 -12.13 -9.14
C ILE A 195 -7.32 -11.28 -7.96
N GLY A 196 -6.48 -10.32 -7.51
CA GLY A 196 -6.79 -9.45 -6.39
C GLY A 196 -8.06 -8.63 -6.62
N LEU A 197 -8.23 -8.07 -7.82
CA LEU A 197 -9.43 -7.32 -8.18
C LEU A 197 -10.66 -8.22 -8.27
N ILE A 198 -10.54 -9.43 -8.82
CA ILE A 198 -11.65 -10.41 -8.87
C ILE A 198 -12.09 -10.79 -7.45
N LEU A 199 -11.14 -11.11 -6.56
CA LEU A 199 -11.44 -11.44 -5.17
C LEU A 199 -12.11 -10.28 -4.44
N LEU A 200 -11.60 -9.06 -4.64
CA LEU A 200 -12.16 -7.85 -4.03
C LEU A 200 -13.59 -7.60 -4.53
N LEU A 201 -13.83 -7.68 -5.83
CA LEU A 201 -15.15 -7.45 -6.41
C LEU A 201 -16.17 -8.54 -6.06
N ARG A 202 -15.69 -9.74 -5.68
CA ARG A 202 -16.50 -10.81 -5.09
C ARG A 202 -16.77 -10.61 -3.60
N GLY A 203 -16.17 -9.61 -2.96
CA GLY A 203 -16.32 -9.33 -1.53
C GLY A 203 -15.59 -10.34 -0.64
N VAL A 204 -14.54 -11.00 -1.14
CA VAL A 204 -13.77 -11.96 -0.35
C VAL A 204 -12.93 -11.23 0.70
N ASN A 205 -13.04 -11.68 1.94
CA ASN A 205 -12.21 -11.22 3.05
C ASN A 205 -11.12 -12.25 3.35
N LEU A 206 -9.86 -11.92 3.03
CA LEU A 206 -8.72 -12.81 3.29
C LEU A 206 -8.34 -12.88 4.77
N ASN A 207 -8.75 -11.90 5.57
CA ASN A 207 -8.50 -11.89 7.02
C ASN A 207 -9.22 -13.05 7.73
N GLU A 208 -10.42 -13.43 7.26
CA GLU A 208 -11.17 -14.58 7.80
C GLU A 208 -10.45 -15.92 7.61
N HIS A 209 -9.54 -16.00 6.63
CA HIS A 209 -8.80 -17.21 6.30
C HIS A 209 -7.42 -17.27 6.99
N CYS A 210 -7.11 -16.30 7.86
CA CYS A 210 -5.80 -16.14 8.46
C CYS A 210 -5.89 -15.67 9.92
N SER A 211 -5.63 -16.58 10.85
CA SER A 211 -5.75 -16.34 12.30
C SER A 211 -4.74 -15.36 12.89
N TRP A 212 -3.70 -14.95 12.14
CA TRP A 212 -2.67 -14.02 12.61
C TRP A 212 -2.65 -12.70 11.85
N CYS A 213 -3.43 -12.58 10.77
CA CYS A 213 -3.37 -11.43 9.87
C CYS A 213 -3.81 -10.12 10.53
N HIS A 214 -4.68 -10.16 11.54
CA HIS A 214 -5.05 -8.97 12.30
C HIS A 214 -3.88 -8.33 13.06
N TYR A 215 -2.88 -9.13 13.47
CA TYR A 215 -1.68 -8.62 14.13
C TYR A 215 -0.75 -7.83 13.20
N MET A 216 -0.88 -8.01 11.89
CA MET A 216 -0.04 -7.29 10.92
C MET A 216 -0.33 -5.79 10.88
N SER A 217 -1.57 -5.40 11.16
CA SER A 217 -1.95 -3.97 11.23
C SER A 217 -2.02 -3.44 12.65
N CYS A 218 -2.17 -4.31 13.66
CA CYS A 218 -2.14 -3.86 15.05
C CYS A 218 -1.81 -4.99 16.04
N ILE A 219 -0.76 -4.82 16.83
CA ILE A 219 -0.47 -5.67 17.99
C ILE A 219 -0.90 -4.94 19.27
N PRO A 220 -1.78 -5.52 20.12
CA PRO A 220 -2.20 -4.87 21.35
C PRO A 220 -1.06 -4.85 22.38
N THR A 221 -0.85 -3.72 23.04
CA THR A 221 0.17 -3.56 24.09
C THR A 221 -0.42 -2.82 25.31
N PRO A 222 0.28 -2.75 26.46
CA PRO A 222 -0.19 -1.96 27.59
C PRO A 222 -0.34 -0.46 27.29
N LEU A 223 0.33 0.03 26.23
CA LEU A 223 0.32 1.44 25.82
C LEU A 223 -0.82 1.77 24.83
N TRP A 224 -1.36 0.79 24.11
CA TRP A 224 -2.44 1.01 23.14
C TRP A 224 -3.28 -0.24 22.85
N SER A 225 -4.55 -0.03 22.47
CA SER A 225 -5.47 -1.11 22.13
C SER A 225 -5.83 -1.14 20.64
N CYS A 226 -5.91 -2.34 20.08
CA CYS A 226 -6.26 -2.60 18.69
C CYS A 226 -7.78 -2.76 18.53
N ARG A 227 -8.56 -1.75 18.91
CA ARG A 227 -10.01 -1.80 18.75
C ARG A 227 -10.40 -1.35 17.34
N ASN A 228 -10.47 -2.30 16.42
CA ASN A 228 -10.97 -2.09 15.06
C ASN A 228 -12.26 -2.87 14.76
N GLY A 229 -13.04 -3.19 15.79
CA GLY A 229 -14.36 -3.80 15.63
C GLY A 229 -15.44 -2.72 15.67
N GLN A 230 -16.41 -2.80 14.76
CA GLN A 230 -17.63 -1.99 14.78
C GLN A 230 -18.12 -1.82 16.21
N VAL A 231 -18.39 -0.58 16.57
CA VAL A 231 -19.07 -0.28 17.81
C VAL A 231 -20.48 -0.90 17.71
N TYR A 232 -20.67 -2.02 18.39
CA TYR A 232 -21.99 -2.62 18.55
C TYR A 232 -22.57 -2.15 19.87
N CYS A 233 -23.77 -1.58 19.79
CA CYS A 233 -24.58 -1.30 20.96
C CYS A 233 -25.77 -2.24 20.95
N GLN A 234 -26.04 -2.83 22.10
CA GLN A 234 -27.30 -3.53 22.34
C GLN A 234 -28.35 -2.47 22.67
N SER A 235 -29.43 -2.42 21.90
CA SER A 235 -30.56 -1.54 22.17
C SER A 235 -31.68 -2.28 22.90
N THR A 236 -32.16 -1.72 24.00
CA THR A 236 -33.39 -2.14 24.69
C THR A 236 -34.39 -1.00 24.71
N GLU A 237 -35.59 -1.25 24.20
CA GLU A 237 -36.66 -0.25 24.17
C GLU A 237 -37.45 -0.26 25.49
N PHE A 238 -37.64 0.93 26.04
CA PHE A 238 -38.46 1.19 27.23
C PHE A 238 -39.50 2.27 26.90
N GLY A 239 -40.59 1.89 26.25
CA GLY A 239 -41.65 2.83 25.90
C GLY A 239 -41.19 3.90 24.91
N LYS A 240 -41.03 5.16 25.36
CA LYS A 240 -40.57 6.30 24.54
C LYS A 240 -39.06 6.55 24.62
N SER A 241 -38.30 5.64 25.22
CA SER A 241 -36.85 5.77 25.32
C SER A 241 -36.13 4.50 24.87
N LEU A 242 -34.94 4.70 24.28
CA LEU A 242 -34.03 3.68 23.79
C LEU A 242 -32.82 3.63 24.74
N ASN A 243 -32.64 2.52 25.44
CA ASN A 243 -31.42 2.27 26.20
C ASN A 243 -30.38 1.65 25.26
N LEU A 244 -29.28 2.36 25.02
CA LEU A 244 -28.15 1.83 24.25
C LEU A 244 -27.06 1.42 25.21
N THR A 245 -26.65 0.15 25.14
CA THR A 245 -25.53 -0.40 25.90
C THR A 245 -24.38 -0.73 24.97
N CYS A 246 -23.27 -0.05 25.18
CA CYS A 246 -22.04 -0.30 24.46
C CYS A 246 -21.42 -1.64 24.85
N ILE A 247 -21.32 -2.59 23.91
CA ILE A 247 -20.73 -3.91 24.19
C ILE A 247 -19.22 -3.80 24.48
N SER A 248 -18.55 -2.79 23.95
CA SER A 248 -17.09 -2.68 24.03
C SER A 248 -16.55 -2.12 25.35
N ASN A 249 -17.37 -1.38 26.11
CA ASN A 249 -16.95 -0.74 27.36
C ASN A 249 -17.99 -0.86 28.50
N GLY A 250 -19.17 -1.45 28.23
CA GLY A 250 -20.25 -1.64 29.19
C GLY A 250 -21.00 -0.36 29.57
N LYS A 251 -20.72 0.79 28.95
CA LYS A 251 -21.47 2.03 29.20
C LYS A 251 -22.88 1.92 28.61
N SER A 252 -23.87 2.29 29.39
CA SER A 252 -25.27 2.37 28.96
C SER A 252 -25.82 3.78 29.13
N GLU A 253 -26.54 4.28 28.13
CA GLU A 253 -27.19 5.59 28.19
C GLU A 253 -28.56 5.53 27.51
N ILE A 254 -29.51 6.32 28.03
CA ILE A 254 -30.91 6.32 27.60
C ILE A 254 -31.18 7.55 26.74
N TYR A 255 -31.70 7.33 25.53
CA TYR A 255 -32.04 8.37 24.56
C TYR A 255 -33.55 8.41 24.30
N PRO A 256 -34.17 9.59 24.09
CA PRO A 256 -35.57 9.68 23.69
C PRO A 256 -35.78 9.21 22.24
N LEU A 257 -36.77 8.34 22.00
CA LEU A 257 -37.15 7.86 20.67
C LEU A 257 -37.66 9.04 19.82
N THR A 258 -36.89 9.42 18.82
CA THR A 258 -37.28 10.41 17.79
C THR A 258 -37.08 9.77 16.43
N GLU A 259 -38.15 9.15 15.90
CA GLU A 259 -38.26 8.48 14.59
C GLU A 259 -37.20 7.40 14.27
N GLU A 260 -37.65 6.20 13.90
CA GLU A 260 -36.81 5.03 13.58
C GLU A 260 -35.90 5.24 12.35
N ASN A 261 -34.83 6.01 12.49
CA ASN A 261 -33.75 6.07 11.51
C ASN A 261 -32.57 5.25 12.02
N THR A 262 -32.33 4.09 11.40
CA THR A 262 -31.20 3.20 11.68
C THR A 262 -29.85 3.92 11.63
N SER A 263 -29.75 5.05 10.89
CA SER A 263 -28.58 5.92 10.87
C SER A 263 -28.34 6.70 12.18
N GLN A 264 -29.39 7.12 12.89
CA GLN A 264 -29.26 7.85 14.16
C GLN A 264 -28.80 6.94 15.30
N VAL A 265 -29.32 5.71 15.35
CA VAL A 265 -28.92 4.71 16.37
C VAL A 265 -27.42 4.39 16.27
N GLN A 266 -26.90 4.25 15.04
CA GLN A 266 -25.47 4.02 14.81
C GLN A 266 -24.62 5.22 15.25
N GLN A 267 -25.08 6.45 15.03
CA GLN A 267 -24.39 7.66 15.49
C GLN A 267 -24.37 7.77 17.02
N LEU A 268 -25.50 7.56 17.69
CA LEU A 268 -25.58 7.56 19.15
C LEU A 268 -24.70 6.46 19.75
N CYS A 269 -24.71 5.27 19.15
CA CYS A 269 -23.86 4.18 19.55
C CYS A 269 -22.36 4.52 19.45
N SER A 270 -21.95 5.15 18.34
CA SER A 270 -20.57 5.59 18.17
C SER A 270 -20.15 6.65 19.19
N LYS A 271 -21.06 7.54 19.61
CA LYS A 271 -20.82 8.58 20.61
C LYS A 271 -20.72 8.01 22.04
N LEU A 272 -21.54 7.01 22.35
CA LEU A 272 -21.53 6.33 23.66
C LEU A 272 -20.27 5.50 23.90
N CYS A 273 -19.73 4.92 22.82
CA CYS A 273 -18.59 4.02 22.87
C CYS A 273 -17.24 4.64 22.51
N GLY A 274 -17.24 5.87 22.00
CA GLY A 274 -16.03 6.70 21.85
C GLY A 274 -15.50 7.16 23.20
#